data_AF-A0A1A7RAV7-F1
#
_entry.id   AF-A0A1A7RAV7-F1
#
_cell.length_a   1.000
_cell.length_b   1.000
_cell.length_c   1.000
_cell.angle_alpha   90.00
_cell.angle_beta   90.00
_cell.angle_gamma   90.00
#
_symmetry.space_group_name_H-M   'P 1'
#
loop_
_entity.id
_entity.type
_entity.pdbx_description
1 polymer ?
#
loop_
_entity_poly.entity_id
_entity_poly.type
_entity_poly.pdbx_seq_one_letter_code
_entity_poly.pdbx_strand_id
1 'polypeptide(L)'
;MGQATNIYLVAVPSALGTQYGQKSRIVAAILAFFLGGFGIHKFYLGRIGWGIVYLLFCWTFIPSIVAFIEFIIYLCTSDEDFARKYG
;
A
#
# COMPACT_ATOMS: atom_id res chain seq x y z
N MET A 1 30.20 1.39 -45.14
CA MET A 1 28.73 1.54 -44.99
C MET A 1 28.33 0.78 -43.74
N GLY A 2 28.60 1.38 -42.57
CA GLY A 2 28.33 0.76 -41.28
C GLY A 2 27.39 1.67 -40.52
N GLN A 3 26.17 1.19 -40.25
CA GLN A 3 25.25 1.62 -39.19
C GLN A 3 24.09 0.59 -39.16
N ALA A 4 24.29 -0.54 -38.47
CA ALA A 4 23.21 -1.50 -38.22
C ALA A 4 23.31 -2.13 -36.81
N THR A 5 23.91 -1.42 -35.85
CA THR A 5 24.21 -1.97 -34.51
C THR A 5 23.31 -1.41 -33.40
N ASN A 6 22.31 -0.56 -33.66
CA ASN A 6 21.57 0.15 -32.62
C ASN A 6 20.03 0.04 -32.65
N ILE A 7 19.46 -1.00 -33.27
CA ILE A 7 18.00 -1.19 -33.27
C ILE A 7 17.49 -2.16 -32.20
N TYR A 8 18.38 -2.89 -31.53
CA TYR A 8 17.99 -3.81 -30.43
C TYR A 8 17.97 -3.15 -29.04
N LEU A 9 18.38 -1.87 -28.90
CA LEU A 9 18.22 -1.10 -27.66
C LEU A 9 16.90 -0.30 -27.60
N VAL A 10 16.10 -0.33 -28.66
CA VAL A 10 14.78 0.33 -28.73
C VAL A 10 13.73 -0.77 -28.84
N ALA A 11 12.87 -0.89 -27.83
CA ALA A 11 11.67 -1.74 -27.78
C ALA A 11 11.82 -3.22 -27.36
N VAL A 12 12.65 -3.52 -26.36
CA VAL A 12 12.06 -4.27 -25.24
C VAL A 12 11.55 -3.24 -24.26
N PRO A 13 10.27 -2.84 -24.30
CA PRO A 13 9.71 -2.39 -23.05
C PRO A 13 9.94 -3.56 -22.10
N SER A 14 10.65 -3.31 -21.01
CA SER A 14 10.45 -4.02 -19.76
C SER A 14 8.99 -3.81 -19.31
N ALA A 15 8.03 -4.18 -20.17
CA ALA A 15 6.60 -4.30 -19.92
C ALA A 15 6.29 -5.63 -19.21
N LEU A 16 7.32 -6.42 -18.91
CA LEU A 16 7.33 -7.33 -17.76
C LEU A 16 7.93 -6.65 -16.53
N GLY A 17 7.78 -5.34 -16.39
CA GLY A 17 7.68 -4.71 -15.08
C GLY A 17 6.38 -5.20 -14.46
N THR A 18 6.34 -6.48 -14.11
CA THR A 18 5.26 -7.08 -13.36
C THR A 18 5.09 -6.19 -12.15
N GLN A 19 3.96 -5.49 -12.07
CA GLN A 19 3.48 -4.80 -10.87
C GLN A 19 3.16 -5.88 -9.82
N TYR A 20 4.18 -6.67 -9.46
CA TYR A 20 4.09 -7.91 -8.72
C TYR A 20 4.46 -7.57 -7.29
N GLY A 21 3.46 -7.22 -6.50
CA GLY A 21 3.60 -7.02 -5.06
C GLY A 21 3.24 -5.64 -4.53
N GLN A 22 2.71 -4.73 -5.34
CA GLN A 22 2.28 -3.42 -4.85
C GLN A 22 1.02 -3.58 -4.00
N LYS A 23 1.16 -3.54 -2.66
CA LYS A 23 0.00 -3.41 -1.77
C LYS A 23 -0.85 -2.24 -2.25
N SER A 24 -2.12 -2.51 -2.54
CA SER A 24 -3.01 -1.49 -3.06
C SER A 24 -3.41 -0.53 -1.94
N ARG A 25 -3.09 0.76 -2.11
CA ARG A 25 -3.48 1.80 -1.15
C ARG A 25 -5.00 1.84 -0.94
N ILE A 26 -5.76 1.62 -2.02
CA ILE A 26 -7.24 1.56 -1.99
C ILE A 26 -7.70 0.45 -1.05
N VAL A 27 -7.05 -0.71 -1.09
CA VAL A 27 -7.39 -1.86 -0.24
C VAL A 27 -7.07 -1.54 1.22
N ALA A 28 -5.92 -0.91 1.48
CA ALA A 28 -5.56 -0.45 2.82
C ALA A 28 -6.54 0.61 3.36
N ALA A 29 -7.01 1.53 2.51
CA ALA A 29 -8.01 2.55 2.87
C ALA A 29 -9.37 1.91 3.20
N ILE A 30 -9.88 1.03 2.33
CA ILE A 30 -11.16 0.33 2.58
C ILE A 30 -11.08 -0.52 3.85
N LEU A 31 -9.98 -1.23 4.06
CA LEU A 31 -9.71 -1.98 5.29
C LEU A 31 -9.66 -1.07 6.53
N ALA A 32 -9.04 0.10 6.41
CA ALA A 32 -9.00 1.08 7.50
C ALA A 32 -10.38 1.67 7.80
N PHE A 33 -11.26 1.84 6.81
CA PHE A 33 -12.61 2.35 7.03
C PHE A 33 -13.55 1.30 7.66
N PHE A 34 -13.61 0.10 7.08
CA PHE A 34 -14.52 -0.95 7.57
C PHE A 34 -14.00 -1.69 8.81
N LEU A 35 -12.69 -1.93 8.87
CA LEU A 35 -12.03 -2.78 9.85
C LEU A 35 -10.99 -2.01 10.68
N GLY A 36 -11.05 -0.68 10.64
CA GLY A 36 -10.13 0.22 11.32
C GLY A 36 -10.11 0.08 12.84
N GLY A 37 -11.29 -0.12 13.44
CA GLY A 37 -11.41 -0.38 14.88
C GLY A 37 -10.68 -1.64 15.34
N PHE A 38 -10.56 -2.64 14.45
CA PHE A 38 -9.80 -3.87 14.69
C PHE A 38 -8.33 -3.79 14.28
N GLY A 39 -7.93 -2.76 13.52
CA GLY A 39 -6.55 -2.56 13.05
C GLY A 39 -6.09 -3.52 11.96
N ILE A 40 -6.99 -4.19 11.24
CA ILE A 40 -6.65 -5.22 10.26
C ILE A 40 -5.86 -4.64 9.06
N HIS A 41 -6.07 -3.37 8.73
CA HIS A 41 -5.27 -2.65 7.73
C HIS A 41 -3.78 -2.62 8.07
N LYS A 42 -3.38 -2.64 9.36
CA LYS A 42 -1.96 -2.72 9.76
C LYS A 42 -1.34 -4.09 9.48
N PHE A 43 -2.12 -5.16 9.61
CA PHE A 43 -1.68 -6.50 9.22
C PHE A 43 -1.51 -6.59 7.70
N TYR A 44 -2.43 -5.98 6.94
CA TYR A 44 -2.29 -5.86 5.49
C TYR A 44 -0.99 -5.14 5.13
N LEU A 45 -0.63 -4.07 5.82
CA LEU A 45 0.63 -3.34 5.62
C LEU A 45 1.89 -4.07 6.11
N GLY A 46 1.78 -5.27 6.69
CA GLY A 46 2.91 -6.03 7.23
C GLY A 46 3.39 -5.55 8.62
N ARG A 47 2.64 -4.63 9.26
CA ARG A 47 2.94 -4.12 10.61
C ARG A 47 2.12 -4.84 11.67
N ILE A 48 2.43 -6.13 11.86
CA ILE A 48 1.77 -7.04 12.83
C ILE A 48 1.71 -6.42 14.23
N GLY A 49 2.80 -5.81 14.72
CA GLY A 49 2.86 -5.28 16.08
C GLY A 49 1.84 -4.17 16.33
N TRP A 50 1.70 -3.24 15.38
CA TRP A 50 0.69 -2.18 15.43
C TRP A 50 -0.74 -2.72 15.30
N GLY A 51 -0.91 -3.77 14.49
CA GLY A 51 -2.19 -4.48 14.38
C GLY A 51 -2.64 -5.08 15.72
N ILE A 52 -1.74 -5.73 16.46
CA ILE A 52 -2.04 -6.31 17.78
C ILE A 52 -2.42 -5.22 18.78
N VAL A 53 -1.71 -4.08 18.79
CA VAL A 53 -2.06 -2.94 19.66
C VAL A 53 -3.48 -2.45 19.37
N TYR A 54 -3.85 -2.30 18.10
CA TYR A 54 -5.21 -1.90 17.73
C TYR A 54 -6.25 -2.94 18.15
N LEU A 55 -5.93 -4.22 18.03
CA LEU A 55 -6.82 -5.32 18.38
C LEU A 55 -7.06 -5.38 19.90
N LEU A 56 -6.03 -5.13 20.72
CA LEU A 56 -6.14 -5.03 22.18
C LEU A 56 -6.91 -3.79 22.63
N PHE A 57 -6.76 -2.67 21.92
CA PHE A 57 -7.48 -1.42 22.22
C PHE A 57 -8.83 -1.30 21.49
N CYS A 58 -9.25 -2.30 20.71
CA CYS A 58 -10.49 -2.27 19.92
C CYS A 58 -11.73 -1.88 20.74
N TRP A 59 -11.78 -2.26 22.03
CA TRP A 59 -12.88 -1.95 22.93
C TRP A 59 -12.93 -0.49 23.44
N THR A 60 -11.86 0.31 23.26
CA THR A 60 -11.82 1.70 23.75
C THR A 60 -12.33 2.72 22.73
N PHE A 61 -12.76 2.28 21.54
CA PHE A 61 -13.15 3.14 20.39
C PHE A 61 -12.04 4.05 19.82
N ILE A 62 -10.97 4.31 20.56
CA ILE A 62 -9.77 5.05 20.13
C ILE A 62 -9.23 4.55 18.77
N PRO A 63 -8.99 3.24 18.56
CA PRO A 63 -8.45 2.77 17.28
C PRO A 63 -9.38 3.04 16.09
N SER A 64 -10.69 3.19 16.30
CA SER A 64 -11.63 3.55 15.24
C SER A 64 -11.42 4.98 14.75
N ILE A 65 -11.18 5.93 15.66
CA ILE A 65 -10.87 7.34 15.31
C ILE A 65 -9.53 7.42 14.58
N VAL A 66 -8.49 6.73 15.08
CA VAL A 66 -7.17 6.78 14.45
C VAL A 66 -7.21 6.14 13.06
N ALA A 67 -7.93 5.02 12.90
CA ALA A 67 -8.09 4.37 11.60
C ALA A 67 -8.87 5.24 10.60
N PHE A 68 -9.84 6.04 11.07
CA PHE A 68 -10.51 7.02 10.22
C PHE A 68 -9.56 8.11 9.72
N ILE A 69 -8.65 8.60 10.57
CA ILE A 69 -7.60 9.53 10.14
C ILE A 69 -6.66 8.85 9.13
N GLU A 70 -6.25 7.61 9.38
CA GLU A 70 -5.42 6.84 8.44
C GLU A 70 -6.10 6.58 7.11
N PHE A 71 -7.41 6.35 7.11
CA PHE A 71 -8.21 6.22 5.90
C PHE A 71 -8.09 7.48 5.04
N ILE A 72 -8.26 8.67 5.62
CA ILE A 72 -8.08 9.94 4.89
C ILE A 72 -6.64 10.10 4.40
N ILE A 73 -5.64 9.75 5.22
CA ILE A 73 -4.23 9.80 4.81
C ILE A 73 -3.97 8.88 3.62
N TYR A 74 -4.52 7.66 3.61
CA TYR A 74 -4.34 6.70 2.51
C TYR A 74 -5.06 7.14 1.23
N LEU A 75 -6.20 7.83 1.35
CA LEU A 75 -6.86 8.45 0.19
C LEU A 75 -6.05 9.61 -0.39
N CYS A 76 -5.42 10.41 0.47
CA CYS A 76 -4.60 11.56 0.05
C CYS A 76 -3.15 11.20 -0.32
N THR A 77 -2.70 9.97 -0.07
CA THR A 77 -1.36 9.48 -0.40
C THR A 77 -1.34 8.91 -1.82
N SER A 78 -0.40 9.31 -2.67
CA SER A 78 -0.21 8.75 -4.02
C SER A 78 0.22 7.28 -4.00
N ASP A 79 -0.13 6.52 -5.04
CA ASP A 79 0.26 5.11 -5.18
C ASP A 79 1.79 4.93 -5.10
N GLU A 80 2.56 5.85 -5.69
CA GLU A 80 4.03 5.84 -5.69
C GLU A 80 4.62 5.98 -4.27
N ASP A 81 4.08 6.90 -3.48
CA ASP A 81 4.49 7.11 -2.09
C ASP A 81 4.12 5.93 -1.19
N PHE A 82 2.94 5.34 -1.44
CA PHE A 82 2.47 4.16 -0.72
C PHE A 82 3.35 2.95 -1.03
N ALA A 83 3.62 2.71 -2.31
CA ALA A 83 4.53 1.68 -2.79
C ALA A 83 5.94 1.83 -2.23
N ARG A 84 6.46 3.07 -2.16
CA ARG A 84 7.79 3.33 -1.56
C ARG A 84 7.84 2.99 -0.08
N LYS A 85 6.72 3.14 0.64
CA LYS A 85 6.65 2.96 2.10
C LYS A 85 6.23 1.55 2.53
N TYR A 86 5.50 0.82 1.68
CA TYR A 86 4.84 -0.44 2.01
C TYR A 86 4.92 -1.53 0.94
N GLY A 87 5.50 -1.23 -0.22
CA GLY A 87 5.79 -2.19 -1.30
C GLY A 87 7.03 -3.03 -1.03
#